data_AF-A0A350Q7I6-F1
#
_entry.id   AF-A0A350Q7I6-F1
#
_cell.length_a   1.000
_cell.length_b   1.000
_cell.length_c   1.000
_cell.angle_alpha   90.00
_cell.angle_beta   90.00
_cell.angle_gamma   90.00
#
_symmetry.space_group_name_H-M   'P 1'
#
loop_
_entity.id
_entity.type
_entity.pdbx_description
1 polymer ?
#
loop_
_entity_poly.entity_id
_entity_poly.type
_entity_poly.pdbx_seq_one_letter_code
_entity_poly.pdbx_strand_id
1 'polypeptide(L)'
;MTQRSMPGVFAPLFALSVVVAAIAEPALGQVSADRFEQMPARSIGPVGTIGRISAIDAVVSDPNVVYVGAATGGLWKSVNGGQTWRSVFDDQSVSAVATVAINQTKPEILWIGIGAGGGNNDDDD
;
A
#
# COMPACT_ATOMS: atom_id res chain seq x y z
N MET A 1 34.36 19.17 -84.18
CA MET A 1 35.69 18.93 -83.56
C MET A 1 35.87 20.06 -82.54
N THR A 2 35.77 19.91 -81.23
CA THR A 2 36.09 18.76 -80.37
C THR A 2 35.35 18.92 -79.03
N GLN A 3 34.71 17.84 -78.61
CA GLN A 3 34.12 17.59 -77.30
C GLN A 3 35.17 17.63 -76.18
N ARG A 4 34.91 18.37 -75.09
CA ARG A 4 35.47 18.16 -73.74
C ARG A 4 34.42 18.69 -72.73
N SER A 5 33.52 17.88 -72.18
CA SER A 5 33.62 17.21 -70.86
C SER A 5 34.43 18.04 -69.85
N MET A 6 33.87 18.59 -68.76
CA MET A 6 33.22 17.85 -67.68
C MET A 6 32.28 18.72 -66.80
N PRO A 7 31.39 18.09 -66.01
CA PRO A 7 30.30 18.73 -65.28
C PRO A 7 30.69 19.09 -63.83
N GLY A 8 30.02 20.09 -63.26
CA GLY A 8 30.16 20.46 -61.85
C GLY A 8 28.85 21.03 -61.32
N VAL A 9 27.84 20.17 -61.18
CA VAL A 9 26.62 20.50 -60.44
C VAL A 9 26.93 20.35 -58.95
N PHE A 10 26.99 21.47 -58.22
CA PHE A 10 26.96 21.48 -56.76
C PHE A 10 25.81 22.37 -56.30
N ALA A 11 24.63 21.77 -56.24
CA ALA A 11 23.49 22.25 -55.48
C ALA A 11 23.29 21.29 -54.27
N PRO A 12 22.67 21.75 -53.18
CA PRO A 12 23.07 21.43 -51.82
C PRO A 12 22.59 20.04 -51.36
N LEU A 13 23.51 19.26 -50.78
CA LEU A 13 23.16 18.07 -49.99
C LEU A 13 22.65 18.50 -48.61
N PHE A 14 21.45 19.09 -48.57
CA PHE A 14 20.71 19.35 -47.34
C PHE A 14 19.29 18.83 -47.51
N ALA A 15 19.13 17.51 -47.72
CA ALA A 15 17.88 16.80 -47.49
C ALA A 15 18.03 15.31 -47.86
N LEU A 16 18.70 14.49 -47.04
CA LEU A 16 18.34 13.07 -46.95
C LEU A 16 19.00 12.34 -45.76
N SER A 17 18.58 12.66 -44.53
CA SER A 17 18.84 11.78 -43.39
C SER A 17 17.83 12.00 -42.26
N VAL A 18 16.55 12.00 -42.60
CA VAL A 18 15.48 11.77 -41.62
C VAL A 18 14.49 10.76 -42.18
N VAL A 19 14.94 9.56 -42.54
CA VAL A 19 14.06 8.39 -42.59
C VAL A 19 14.93 7.15 -42.36
N VAL A 20 15.32 6.89 -41.12
CA VAL A 20 15.59 5.51 -40.70
C VAL A 20 14.73 5.25 -39.49
N ALA A 21 13.65 4.52 -39.76
CA ALA A 21 12.87 3.72 -38.84
C ALA A 21 12.66 4.32 -37.45
N ALA A 22 11.46 4.89 -37.26
CA ALA A 22 10.69 4.61 -36.05
C ALA A 22 10.69 3.07 -35.87
N ILE A 23 11.73 2.57 -35.19
CA ILE A 23 11.71 1.25 -34.60
C ILE A 23 10.50 1.26 -33.68
N ALA A 24 9.56 0.36 -33.96
CA ALA A 24 8.35 0.20 -33.17
C ALA A 24 8.74 0.27 -31.69
N GLU A 25 8.25 1.29 -30.99
CA GLU A 25 8.20 1.24 -29.55
C GLU A 25 7.47 -0.07 -29.23
N PRO A 26 8.03 -1.00 -28.43
CA PRO A 26 7.21 -2.08 -27.94
C PRO A 26 6.10 -1.37 -27.18
N ALA A 27 4.87 -1.43 -27.72
CA ALA A 27 3.70 -1.06 -26.96
C ALA A 27 3.72 -2.02 -25.78
N LEU A 28 4.30 -1.58 -24.66
CA LEU A 28 4.17 -2.26 -23.39
C LEU A 28 2.67 -2.32 -23.18
N GLY A 29 2.07 -3.49 -23.42
CA GLY A 29 0.63 -3.66 -23.40
C GLY A 29 0.12 -3.07 -22.11
N GLN A 30 -0.57 -1.94 -22.20
CA GLN A 30 -1.14 -1.26 -21.05
C GLN A 30 -2.12 -2.24 -20.43
N VAL A 31 -1.80 -2.75 -19.24
CA VAL A 31 -2.72 -3.60 -18.51
C VAL A 31 -3.79 -2.68 -17.94
N SER A 32 -5.02 -2.77 -18.45
CA SER A 32 -6.13 -1.96 -17.97
C SER A 32 -6.47 -2.31 -16.51
N ALA A 33 -6.79 -1.29 -15.71
CA ALA A 33 -7.14 -1.45 -14.30
C ALA A 33 -8.35 -2.38 -14.09
N ASP A 34 -9.27 -2.40 -15.06
CA ASP A 34 -10.46 -3.26 -15.11
C ASP A 34 -10.13 -4.75 -14.89
N ARG A 35 -8.91 -5.18 -15.26
CA ARG A 35 -8.45 -6.57 -15.10
C ARG A 35 -8.22 -6.96 -13.64
N PHE A 36 -8.15 -6.00 -12.73
CA PHE A 36 -7.94 -6.21 -11.29
C PHE A 36 -9.20 -6.04 -10.47
N GLU A 37 -10.33 -5.63 -11.05
CA GLU A 37 -11.59 -5.40 -10.32
C GLU A 37 -12.10 -6.63 -9.57
N GLN A 38 -11.80 -7.83 -10.07
CA GLN A 38 -12.19 -9.10 -9.47
C GLN A 38 -11.08 -9.71 -8.58
N MET A 39 -10.00 -8.98 -8.33
CA MET A 39 -8.86 -9.42 -7.52
C MET A 39 -8.84 -8.62 -6.21
N PRO A 40 -9.66 -8.98 -5.22
CA PRO A 40 -9.60 -8.30 -3.93
C PRO A 40 -8.19 -8.44 -3.34
N ALA A 41 -7.63 -7.32 -2.89
CA ALA A 41 -6.39 -7.34 -2.16
C ALA A 41 -6.58 -8.20 -0.91
N ARG A 42 -5.69 -9.16 -0.70
CA ARG A 42 -5.67 -9.97 0.52
C ARG A 42 -4.29 -9.92 1.13
N SER A 43 -4.23 -9.82 2.45
CA SER A 43 -2.99 -9.98 3.18
C SER A 43 -2.45 -11.40 2.95
N ILE A 44 -1.17 -11.52 2.58
CA ILE A 44 -0.45 -12.80 2.53
C ILE A 44 0.26 -13.11 3.86
N GLY A 45 -0.04 -12.32 4.90
CA GLY A 45 0.64 -12.35 6.18
C GLY A 45 1.99 -11.60 6.13
N PRO A 46 2.44 -11.04 7.26
CA PRO A 46 3.78 -10.49 7.35
C PRO A 46 4.81 -11.62 7.28
N VAL A 47 5.78 -11.54 6.35
CA VAL A 47 6.96 -12.44 6.29
C VAL A 47 8.01 -12.04 7.38
N GLY A 48 7.53 -11.43 8.45
CA GLY A 48 8.29 -10.70 9.47
C GLY A 48 7.43 -9.54 9.98
N THR A 49 7.09 -9.54 11.26
CA THR A 49 6.28 -8.48 11.88
C THR A 49 7.06 -7.16 11.84
N ILE A 50 6.85 -6.34 10.81
CA ILE A 50 7.38 -4.98 10.75
C ILE A 50 6.22 -4.05 11.11
N GLY A 51 6.17 -3.62 12.36
CA GLY A 51 5.13 -2.73 12.87
C GLY A 51 5.11 -2.74 14.40
N ARG A 52 4.69 -1.62 15.00
CA ARG A 52 4.56 -1.51 16.47
C ARG A 52 3.10 -1.65 16.87
N ILE A 53 2.82 -2.60 17.76
CA ILE A 53 1.55 -2.64 18.50
C ILE A 53 1.70 -1.69 19.69
N SER A 54 0.80 -0.72 19.79
CA SER A 54 0.80 0.30 20.84
C SER A 54 -0.23 0.02 21.93
N ALA A 55 -1.24 -0.79 21.64
CA ALA A 55 -2.29 -1.11 22.59
C ALA A 55 -2.85 -2.51 22.35
N ILE A 56 -3.29 -3.15 23.43
CA ILE A 56 -3.96 -4.44 23.43
C ILE A 56 -5.01 -4.45 24.54
N ASP A 57 -6.18 -5.01 24.26
CA ASP A 57 -7.19 -5.32 25.27
C ASP A 57 -7.96 -6.59 24.86
N ALA A 58 -8.49 -7.32 25.83
CA ALA A 58 -9.22 -8.56 25.63
C ALA A 58 -10.52 -8.60 26.43
N VAL A 59 -11.48 -9.38 25.94
CA VAL A 59 -12.73 -9.61 26.66
C VAL A 59 -12.47 -10.61 27.78
N VAL A 60 -12.67 -10.22 29.04
CA VAL A 60 -12.34 -11.07 30.20
C VAL A 60 -13.18 -12.35 30.23
N SER A 61 -14.46 -12.28 29.83
CA SER A 61 -15.36 -13.43 29.78
C SER A 61 -15.10 -14.37 28.59
N ASP A 62 -14.41 -13.90 27.55
CA ASP A 62 -13.98 -14.70 26.39
C ASP A 62 -12.62 -14.21 25.88
N PRO A 63 -11.51 -14.70 26.45
CA PRO A 63 -10.16 -14.26 26.09
C PRO A 63 -9.76 -14.58 24.64
N ASN A 64 -10.58 -15.30 23.87
CA ASN A 64 -10.35 -15.47 22.44
C ASN A 64 -10.61 -14.18 21.66
N VAL A 65 -11.42 -13.27 22.21
CA VAL A 65 -11.72 -11.97 21.61
C VAL A 65 -10.73 -10.94 22.09
N VAL A 66 -9.82 -10.55 21.19
CA VAL A 66 -8.71 -9.63 21.46
C VAL A 66 -8.74 -8.52 20.43
N TYR A 67 -8.47 -7.30 20.87
CA TYR A 67 -8.27 -6.15 20.00
C TYR A 67 -6.85 -5.61 20.17
N VAL A 68 -6.20 -5.25 19.06
CA VAL A 68 -4.88 -4.62 19.08
C VAL A 68 -4.88 -3.35 18.25
N GLY A 69 -4.31 -2.29 18.81
CA GLY A 69 -4.05 -1.04 18.12
C GLY A 69 -2.61 -1.00 17.62
N ALA A 70 -2.43 -0.76 16.32
CA ALA A 70 -1.12 -0.53 15.73
C ALA A 70 -0.78 0.97 15.74
N ALA A 71 0.49 1.29 16.02
CA ALA A 71 1.00 2.67 15.93
C ALA A 71 0.91 3.21 14.49
N THR A 72 1.01 2.30 13.52
CA THR A 72 0.72 2.51 12.11
C THR A 72 0.05 1.24 11.59
N GLY A 73 -1.23 1.31 11.24
CA GLY A 73 -1.96 0.16 10.69
C GLY A 73 -3.37 -0.07 11.25
N GLY A 74 -3.88 0.83 12.10
CA GLY A 74 -5.26 0.82 12.56
C GLY A 74 -5.54 -0.18 13.70
N LEU A 75 -6.84 -0.49 13.85
CA LEU A 75 -7.37 -1.42 14.86
C LEU A 75 -7.62 -2.80 14.25
N TRP A 76 -7.16 -3.84 14.92
CA TRP A 76 -7.34 -5.23 14.51
C TRP A 76 -8.06 -6.02 15.59
N LYS A 77 -8.87 -7.00 15.17
CA LYS A 77 -9.60 -7.91 16.05
C LYS A 77 -9.25 -9.36 15.75
N SER A 78 -9.06 -10.14 16.80
CA SER A 78 -9.09 -11.60 16.76
C SER A 78 -10.31 -12.14 17.53
N VAL A 79 -10.78 -13.32 17.12
CA VAL A 79 -11.84 -14.09 17.81
C VAL A 79 -11.40 -15.53 18.08
N ASN A 80 -10.11 -15.82 17.92
CA ASN A 80 -9.52 -17.15 18.08
C ASN A 80 -8.18 -17.09 18.82
N GLY A 81 -8.07 -16.18 19.79
CA GLY A 81 -6.90 -16.08 20.66
C GLY A 81 -5.63 -15.57 19.95
N GLY A 82 -5.80 -14.74 18.92
CA GLY A 82 -4.68 -14.12 18.20
C GLY A 82 -4.09 -14.95 17.06
N GLN A 83 -4.69 -16.10 16.71
CA GLN A 83 -4.24 -16.93 15.59
C GLN A 83 -4.50 -16.24 14.23
N THR A 84 -5.65 -15.57 14.11
CA THR A 84 -6.00 -14.78 12.92
C THR A 84 -6.56 -13.42 13.32
N TRP A 85 -6.35 -12.43 12.45
CA TRP A 85 -6.72 -11.04 12.69
C TRP A 85 -7.52 -10.49 11.51
N ARG A 86 -8.56 -9.73 11.80
CA ARG A 86 -9.28 -8.89 10.82
C ARG A 86 -9.05 -7.43 11.17
N SER A 87 -8.85 -6.59 10.16
CA SER A 87 -8.89 -5.15 10.37
C SER A 87 -10.33 -4.73 10.67
N VAL A 88 -10.50 -3.79 11.60
CA VAL A 88 -11.78 -3.16 11.98
C VAL A 88 -11.81 -1.69 11.55
N PHE A 89 -10.74 -1.23 10.90
CA PHE A 89 -10.43 0.18 10.75
C PHE A 89 -10.08 0.58 9.31
N ASP A 90 -10.37 -0.30 8.34
CA ASP A 90 -10.01 -0.12 6.92
C ASP A 90 -10.68 1.11 6.29
N ASP A 91 -11.90 1.47 6.74
CA ASP A 91 -12.68 2.59 6.19
C ASP A 91 -12.42 3.92 6.90
N GLN A 92 -11.42 4.00 7.77
CA GLN A 92 -11.12 5.20 8.56
C GLN A 92 -9.88 5.91 8.03
N SER A 93 -9.91 7.25 8.06
CA SER A 93 -8.79 8.10 7.57
C SER A 93 -7.58 8.13 8.51
N VAL A 94 -7.68 7.51 9.69
CA VAL A 94 -6.67 7.55 10.74
C VAL A 94 -6.13 6.14 10.98
N SER A 95 -4.80 6.00 11.05
CA SER A 95 -4.12 4.70 11.11
C SER A 95 -3.32 4.47 12.39
N ALA A 96 -3.21 5.48 13.26
CA ALA A 96 -2.43 5.40 14.49
C ALA A 96 -3.36 5.24 15.70
N VAL A 97 -3.40 4.03 16.27
CA VAL A 97 -4.20 3.71 17.45
C VAL A 97 -3.26 3.59 18.66
N ALA A 98 -3.37 4.50 19.62
CA ALA A 98 -2.48 4.57 20.79
C ALA A 98 -3.03 3.86 22.03
N THR A 99 -4.35 3.76 22.17
CA THR A 99 -5.01 3.07 23.30
C THR A 99 -6.30 2.39 22.84
N VAL A 100 -6.66 1.31 23.53
CA VAL A 100 -7.88 0.51 23.31
C VAL A 100 -8.46 0.16 24.68
N ALA A 101 -9.76 0.36 24.87
CA ALA A 101 -10.46 -0.06 26.08
C ALA A 101 -11.82 -0.66 25.72
N ILE A 102 -12.08 -1.89 26.15
CA ILE A 102 -13.30 -2.65 25.88
C ILE A 102 -14.26 -2.51 27.06
N ASN A 103 -15.54 -2.29 26.78
CA ASN A 103 -16.56 -2.42 27.82
C ASN A 103 -16.75 -3.90 28.18
N GLN A 104 -16.29 -4.30 29.36
CA GLN A 104 -16.32 -5.70 29.80
C GLN A 104 -17.75 -6.25 30.01
N THR A 105 -18.76 -5.39 30.24
CA THR A 105 -20.17 -5.80 30.32
C THR A 105 -20.84 -5.89 28.95
N LYS A 106 -20.36 -5.11 27.99
CA LYS A 106 -20.90 -5.00 26.62
C LYS A 106 -19.76 -4.96 25.59
N PRO A 107 -19.11 -6.09 25.28
CA PRO A 107 -17.89 -6.13 24.48
C PRO A 107 -18.02 -5.65 23.02
N GLU A 108 -19.25 -5.41 22.56
CA GLU A 108 -19.53 -4.71 21.31
C GLU A 108 -19.21 -3.21 21.35
N ILE A 109 -19.06 -2.63 22.54
CA ILE A 109 -18.67 -1.24 22.78
C ILE A 109 -17.21 -1.20 23.18
N LEU A 110 -16.42 -0.42 22.45
CA LEU A 110 -15.02 -0.14 22.77
C LEU A 110 -14.66 1.31 22.43
N TRP A 111 -13.65 1.83 23.12
CA TRP A 111 -13.07 3.13 22.84
C TRP A 111 -11.63 2.97 22.36
N ILE A 112 -11.23 3.88 21.48
CA ILE A 112 -9.86 3.99 21.01
C ILE A 112 -9.37 5.42 21.14
N GLY A 113 -8.09 5.58 21.46
CA GLY A 113 -7.40 6.86 21.36
C GLY A 113 -6.52 6.88 20.11
N ILE A 114 -6.64 7.94 19.32
CA ILE A 114 -5.91 8.11 18.06
C ILE A 114 -4.77 9.10 18.28
N GLY A 115 -3.57 8.78 17.79
CA GLY A 115 -2.39 9.65 17.89
C GLY A 115 -1.07 8.89 17.97
N ALA A 116 0.04 9.63 17.94
CA ALA A 116 1.36 9.06 18.24
C ALA A 116 1.42 8.80 19.75
N GLY A 117 1.13 7.56 20.16
CA GLY A 117 1.25 7.14 21.55
C GLY A 117 2.67 7.37 22.07
N GLY A 118 2.87 8.49 22.76
CA GLY A 118 3.89 8.65 23.79
C GLY A 118 3.22 8.33 25.12
N GLY A 119 2.96 7.05 25.37
CA GLY A 119 2.53 6.56 26.68
C GLY A 119 3.73 5.87 27.30
N ASN A 120 4.40 6.56 28.22
CA ASN A 120 5.19 5.86 29.20
C ASN A 120 4.23 4.99 30.01
N ASN A 121 4.67 3.78 30.29
CA ASN A 121 3.94 2.80 31.06
C ASN A 121 3.92 3.25 32.53
N ASP A 122 3.01 4.18 32.87
CA ASP A 122 2.86 4.72 34.23
C ASP A 122 1.98 3.78 35.08
N ASP A 123 2.36 2.51 35.17
CA ASP A 123 1.70 1.48 36.01
C ASP A 123 2.03 1.63 37.52
N ASP A 124 2.26 2.86 37.99
CA ASP A 124 2.36 3.17 39.43
C ASP A 124 1.04 3.79 39.90
N ASP A 125 0.11 2.95 40.39
CA ASP A 125 -0.79 3.16 41.56
C ASP A 125 -1.98 2.18 41.62
#